data_AF-A0A143BCM0-F1
#
_entry.id   AF-A0A143BCM0-F1
#
_cell.length_a   1.000
_cell.length_b   1.000
_cell.length_c   1.000
_cell.angle_alpha   90.00
_cell.angle_beta   90.00
_cell.angle_gamma   90.00
#
_symmetry.space_group_name_H-M   'P 1'
#
loop_
_entity.id
_entity.type
_entity.pdbx_description
1 polymer ?
#
loop_
_entity_poly.entity_id
_entity_poly.type
_entity_poly.pdbx_seq_one_letter_code
_entity_poly.pdbx_strand_id
1 'polypeptide(L)'
;MQRILLLFTVLFMSPALCWGSTGAVENLGAHRLRGMDEFQQIIDSKCSICHTRERVDKAIRNRENLERIEEQMIERGAVLSERDKSVLGTFWGDPLKK
;
A
#
# COMPACT_ATOMS: atom_id res chain seq x y z
N MET A 1 -39.51 -39.92 16.73
CA MET A 1 -38.97 -38.61 16.32
C MET A 1 -39.82 -37.49 16.91
N GLN A 2 -39.67 -37.19 18.21
CA GLN A 2 -40.39 -36.11 18.92
C GLN A 2 -39.61 -35.73 20.21
N ARG A 3 -38.28 -35.85 20.19
CA ARG A 3 -37.39 -35.51 21.31
C ARG A 3 -36.10 -34.80 20.88
N ILE A 4 -35.94 -34.57 19.57
CA ILE A 4 -34.78 -33.89 18.96
C ILE A 4 -35.10 -32.40 18.69
N LEU A 5 -36.29 -31.93 19.07
CA LEU A 5 -36.74 -30.54 18.84
C LEU A 5 -36.59 -29.63 20.09
N LEU A 6 -35.92 -30.07 21.15
CA LEU A 6 -35.76 -29.30 22.39
C LEU A 6 -34.29 -29.13 22.83
N LEU A 7 -33.36 -29.12 21.87
CA LEU A 7 -31.94 -28.80 22.09
C LEU A 7 -31.42 -27.68 21.18
N PHE A 8 -32.31 -26.92 20.54
CA PHE A 8 -31.96 -25.75 19.72
C PHE A 8 -32.30 -24.41 20.39
N THR A 9 -32.79 -24.41 21.63
CA THR A 9 -33.29 -23.22 22.34
C THR A 9 -32.34 -22.65 23.40
N VAL A 10 -31.07 -23.08 23.46
CA VAL A 10 -30.07 -22.57 24.45
C VAL A 10 -28.82 -21.98 23.78
N LEU A 11 -28.93 -21.54 22.52
CA LEU A 11 -27.89 -20.72 21.87
C LEU A 11 -28.30 -19.24 21.80
N PHE A 12 -28.96 -18.76 22.86
CA PHE A 12 -29.40 -17.37 23.03
C PHE A 12 -28.87 -16.78 24.35
N MET A 13 -27.63 -17.15 24.73
CA MET A 13 -26.92 -16.52 25.84
C MET A 13 -25.74 -15.71 25.30
N SER A 14 -26.05 -14.48 24.93
CA SER A 14 -25.13 -13.42 24.55
C SER A 14 -24.15 -13.11 25.69
N PRO A 15 -22.85 -12.93 25.43
CA PRO A 15 -22.06 -11.96 26.16
C PRO A 15 -22.44 -10.58 25.64
N ALA A 16 -23.16 -9.84 26.48
CA ALA A 16 -23.30 -8.41 26.32
C ALA A 16 -21.92 -7.74 26.21
N LEU A 17 -21.77 -6.92 25.17
CA LEU A 17 -21.25 -5.56 25.29
C LEU A 17 -19.96 -5.40 26.12
N CYS A 18 -18.82 -5.86 25.58
CA CYS A 18 -17.63 -5.02 25.68
C CYS A 18 -17.79 -3.92 24.63
N TRP A 19 -18.44 -2.80 25.01
CA TRP A 19 -18.36 -1.53 24.31
C TRP A 19 -16.90 -1.06 24.32
N GLY A 20 -16.12 -1.54 23.35
CA GLY A 20 -15.00 -0.78 22.84
C GLY A 20 -15.60 0.26 21.88
N SER A 21 -15.73 1.50 22.32
CA SER A 21 -15.92 2.64 21.42
C SER A 21 -14.68 2.79 20.54
N THR A 22 -14.57 1.92 19.54
CA THR A 22 -13.74 2.20 18.37
C THR A 22 -14.52 3.24 17.59
N GLY A 23 -14.25 4.51 17.89
CA GLY A 23 -14.61 5.59 16.96
C GLY A 23 -14.19 5.13 15.57
N ALA A 24 -15.16 5.07 14.67
CA ALA A 24 -14.98 4.55 13.33
C ALA A 24 -13.78 5.24 12.70
N VAL A 25 -12.66 4.52 12.54
CA VAL A 25 -11.54 5.02 11.77
C VAL A 25 -11.87 4.76 10.31
N GLU A 26 -12.81 5.53 9.78
CA GLU A 26 -13.45 5.31 8.48
C GLU A 26 -12.55 5.65 7.27
N ASN A 27 -11.29 6.07 7.48
CA ASN A 27 -10.49 6.63 6.37
C ASN A 27 -8.99 6.26 6.33
N LEU A 28 -8.49 5.34 7.15
CA LEU A 28 -7.07 4.97 7.07
C LEU A 28 -6.70 4.03 5.90
N GLY A 29 -7.70 3.43 5.24
CA GLY A 29 -7.48 2.53 4.09
C GLY A 29 -7.39 3.26 2.75
N ALA A 30 -8.26 4.24 2.51
CA ALA A 30 -8.41 4.87 1.19
C ALA A 30 -7.22 5.75 0.80
N HIS A 31 -6.58 6.44 1.76
CA HIS A 31 -5.47 7.34 1.46
C HIS A 31 -4.20 6.58 1.04
N ARG A 32 -3.95 5.41 1.64
CA ARG A 32 -2.80 4.55 1.28
C ARG A 32 -2.94 3.96 -0.12
N LEU A 33 -4.16 3.58 -0.51
CA LEU A 33 -4.43 3.07 -1.86
C LEU A 33 -4.11 4.13 -2.93
N ARG A 34 -4.56 5.37 -2.70
CA ARG A 34 -4.29 6.46 -3.65
C ARG A 34 -2.80 6.75 -3.85
N GLY A 35 -2.01 6.68 -2.78
CA GLY A 35 -0.55 6.87 -2.87
C GLY A 35 0.14 5.75 -3.64
N MET A 36 -0.32 4.50 -3.48
CA MET A 36 0.18 3.38 -4.28
C MET A 36 -0.16 3.51 -5.76
N ASP A 37 -1.37 3.96 -6.09
CA ASP A 37 -1.77 4.18 -7.49
C ASP A 37 -0.93 5.28 -8.13
N GLU A 38 -0.70 6.38 -7.42
CA GLU A 38 0.19 7.48 -7.86
C GLU A 38 1.63 6.99 -8.06
N PHE A 39 2.13 6.14 -7.16
CA PHE A 39 3.44 5.50 -7.32
C PHE A 39 3.51 4.67 -8.61
N GLN A 40 2.52 3.81 -8.88
CA GLN A 40 2.51 3.02 -10.13
C GLN A 40 2.47 3.92 -11.36
N GLN A 41 1.67 4.99 -11.33
CA GLN A 41 1.60 5.96 -12.42
C GLN A 41 2.92 6.67 -12.67
N ILE A 42 3.66 7.04 -11.63
CA ILE A 42 4.99 7.65 -11.78
C ILE A 42 5.96 6.66 -12.40
N ILE A 43 5.99 5.40 -11.94
CA ILE A 43 6.91 4.41 -12.53
C ILE A 43 6.60 4.21 -14.02
N ASP A 44 5.32 4.07 -14.37
CA ASP A 44 4.92 3.85 -15.76
C ASP A 44 5.18 5.07 -16.63
N SER A 45 4.86 6.27 -16.16
CA SER A 45 4.96 7.49 -16.97
C SER A 45 6.33 8.17 -16.97
N LYS A 46 7.21 7.89 -15.98
CA LYS A 46 8.52 8.54 -15.83
C LYS A 46 9.67 7.55 -15.97
N CYS A 47 9.60 6.47 -15.21
CA CYS A 47 10.70 5.50 -15.17
C CYS A 47 10.66 4.56 -16.37
N SER A 48 9.50 4.28 -16.97
CA SER A 48 9.41 3.33 -18.08
C SER A 48 9.64 3.94 -19.48
N ILE A 49 9.85 5.27 -19.56
CA ILE A 49 10.07 5.97 -20.85
C ILE A 49 11.35 5.49 -21.54
N CYS A 50 12.44 5.37 -20.78
CA CYS A 50 13.78 5.09 -21.34
C CYS A 50 14.21 3.63 -21.18
N HIS A 51 13.55 2.86 -20.32
CA HIS A 51 13.84 1.45 -20.10
C HIS A 51 12.59 0.68 -19.65
N THR A 52 12.61 -0.64 -19.85
CA THR A 52 11.49 -1.52 -19.51
C THR A 52 11.08 -1.43 -18.04
N ARG A 53 9.78 -1.60 -17.78
CA ARG A 53 9.22 -1.70 -16.43
C ARG A 53 9.90 -2.75 -15.56
N GLU A 54 10.19 -3.92 -16.14
CA GLU A 54 10.84 -5.03 -15.44
C GLU A 54 12.20 -4.64 -14.83
N ARG A 55 12.99 -3.81 -15.52
CA ARG A 55 14.27 -3.30 -15.01
C ARG A 55 14.07 -2.43 -13.77
N VAL A 56 13.01 -1.61 -13.75
CA VAL A 56 12.67 -0.76 -12.60
C VAL A 56 12.19 -1.61 -11.44
N ASP A 57 11.31 -2.57 -11.69
CA ASP A 57 10.80 -3.46 -10.66
C ASP A 57 11.91 -4.29 -10.04
N LYS A 58 12.92 -4.68 -10.83
CA LYS A 58 14.11 -5.34 -10.30
C LYS A 58 14.85 -4.45 -9.31
N ALA A 59 15.06 -3.17 -9.63
CA ALA A 59 15.72 -2.23 -8.72
C ALA A 59 14.91 -2.03 -7.42
N ILE A 60 13.58 -1.92 -7.52
CA ILE A 60 12.67 -1.84 -6.38
C ILE A 60 12.79 -3.08 -5.49
N ARG A 61 12.67 -4.28 -6.08
CA ARG A 61 12.76 -5.55 -5.34
C ARG A 61 14.11 -5.75 -4.68
N ASN A 62 15.18 -5.33 -5.35
CA ASN A 62 16.54 -5.37 -4.84
C ASN A 62 16.80 -4.33 -3.75
N ARG A 63 15.87 -3.40 -3.51
CA ARG A 63 16.02 -2.26 -2.59
C ARG A 63 17.27 -1.45 -2.91
N GLU A 64 17.52 -1.27 -4.21
CA GLU A 64 18.61 -0.42 -4.65
C GLU A 64 18.41 1.00 -4.11
N ASN A 65 19.50 1.71 -3.86
CA ASN A 65 19.45 3.05 -3.29
C ASN A 65 18.73 4.00 -4.25
N LEU A 66 17.53 4.47 -3.86
CA LEU A 66 16.68 5.29 -4.71
C LEU A 66 17.34 6.63 -5.06
N GLU A 67 17.90 7.33 -4.07
CA GLU A 67 18.51 8.66 -4.26
C GLU A 67 19.60 8.61 -5.34
N ARG A 68 20.49 7.62 -5.27
CA ARG A 68 21.54 7.40 -6.28
C ARG A 68 20.95 7.07 -7.66
N ILE A 69 19.86 6.31 -7.72
CA ILE A 69 19.19 6.01 -8.99
C ILE A 69 18.57 7.28 -9.58
N GLU A 70 17.84 8.05 -8.76
CA GLU A 70 17.21 9.30 -9.18
C GLU A 70 18.25 10.29 -9.71
N GLU A 71 19.35 10.50 -8.99
CA GLU A 71 20.48 11.32 -9.45
C GLU A 71 20.98 10.87 -10.83
N GLN A 72 21.28 9.57 -10.99
CA GLN A 72 21.74 9.03 -12.27
C GLN A 72 20.71 9.16 -13.39
N MET A 73 19.42 9.04 -13.09
CA MET A 73 18.37 9.19 -14.10
C MET A 73 18.20 10.65 -14.48
N ILE A 74 18.27 11.57 -13.52
CA ILE A 74 18.19 13.02 -13.74
C ILE A 74 19.38 13.50 -14.58
N GLU A 75 20.60 13.04 -14.27
CA GLU A 75 21.79 13.29 -15.10
C GLU A 75 21.63 12.80 -16.54
N ARG A 76 20.83 11.74 -16.75
CA ARG A 76 20.50 11.16 -18.06
C ARG A 76 19.24 11.75 -18.68
N GLY A 77 18.68 12.81 -18.10
CA GLY A 77 17.56 13.57 -18.66
C GLY A 77 16.17 13.22 -18.13
N ALA A 78 16.07 12.41 -17.06
CA ALA A 78 14.78 12.21 -16.39
C ALA A 78 14.34 13.51 -15.69
N VAL A 79 13.05 13.82 -15.77
CA VAL A 79 12.44 14.97 -15.10
C VAL A 79 11.49 14.46 -14.03
N LEU A 80 11.90 14.62 -12.77
CA LEU A 80 11.14 14.25 -11.58
C LEU A 80 10.86 15.51 -10.75
N SER A 81 9.59 15.75 -10.44
CA SER A 81 9.18 16.80 -9.52
C SER A 81 9.44 16.39 -8.07
N GLU A 82 9.40 17.36 -7.15
CA GLU A 82 9.52 17.08 -5.71
C GLU A 82 8.39 16.17 -5.21
N ARG A 83 7.19 16.25 -5.83
CA ARG A 83 6.10 15.31 -5.53
C ARG A 83 6.44 13.90 -6.01
N ASP A 84 6.99 13.76 -7.21
CA ASP A 84 7.38 12.45 -7.75
C ASP A 84 8.39 11.78 -6.82
N LYS A 85 9.45 12.49 -6.42
CA LYS A 85 10.47 12.01 -5.48
C LYS A 85 9.87 11.62 -4.13
N SER A 86 8.95 12.43 -3.59
CA SER A 86 8.29 12.13 -2.31
C SER A 86 7.47 10.85 -2.38
N VAL A 87 6.71 10.64 -3.46
CA VAL A 87 5.91 9.42 -3.65
C VAL A 87 6.82 8.22 -3.88
N LEU A 88 7.84 8.34 -4.73
CA LEU A 88 8.82 7.29 -4.96
C LEU A 88 9.49 6.88 -3.64
N GLY A 89 10.01 7.83 -2.87
CA GLY A 89 10.65 7.57 -1.58
C GLY A 89 9.73 6.91 -0.55
N THR A 90 8.43 7.24 -0.55
CA THR A 90 7.46 6.63 0.36
C THR A 90 7.23 5.15 0.07
N PHE A 91 7.27 4.76 -1.20
CA PHE A 91 6.87 3.41 -1.63
C PHE A 91 8.02 2.56 -2.17
N TRP A 92 9.25 3.07 -2.18
CA TRP A 92 10.41 2.35 -2.67
C TRP A 92 10.93 1.32 -1.69
N GLY A 93 11.03 0.07 -2.13
CA GLY A 93 11.62 -1.03 -1.38
C GLY A 93 10.77 -1.52 -0.21
N ASP A 94 10.62 -0.72 0.85
CA ASP A 94 9.86 -1.06 2.05
C ASP A 94 8.98 0.11 2.53
N PRO A 95 7.72 0.22 2.03
CA PRO A 95 6.78 1.29 2.39
C PRO A 95 6.34 1.31 3.86
N LEU A 96 6.80 0.37 4.69
CA LEU A 96 6.37 0.20 6.08
C LEU A 96 7.43 0.57 7.11
N LYS A 97 8.63 1.01 6.70
CA LYS A 97 9.64 1.50 7.65
C LYS A 97 9.19 2.84 8.26
N LYS A 98 8.72 2.76 9.51
CA LYS A 98 8.63 3.87 10.46
C LYS A 98 10.00 4.24 11.00
#